data_AF-A0A0C5XPR2-F1
#
_entry.id   AF-A0A0C5XPR2-F1
#
_cell.length_a   1.000
_cell.length_b   1.000
_cell.length_c   1.000
_cell.angle_alpha   90.00
_cell.angle_beta   90.00
_cell.angle_gamma   90.00
#
_symmetry.space_group_name_H-M   'P 1'
#
loop_
_entity.id
_entity.type
_entity.pdbx_description
1 polymer ?
#
loop_
_entity_poly.entity_id
_entity_poly.type
_entity_poly.pdbx_seq_one_letter_code
_entity_poly.pdbx_strand_id
1 'polypeptide(L)'
;MSESAPTPAELLAQRDELDRQIALANLAGLKAMQAALKAGKAGTLAADLEAILPQLAPASELGSPFNQAMGVITVMRNVTDFFDREVARVEAMTVPPGDPEA
;
A
#
# COMPACT_ATOMS: atom_id res chain seq x y z
N MET A 1 -19.94 -36.11 -21.31
CA MET A 1 -20.47 -35.35 -20.17
C MET A 1 -20.56 -33.91 -20.63
N SER A 2 -21.76 -33.35 -20.79
CA SER A 2 -21.90 -31.93 -21.17
C SER A 2 -21.60 -31.10 -19.94
N GLU A 3 -20.40 -30.52 -19.91
CA GLU A 3 -20.06 -29.47 -18.96
C GLU A 3 -20.99 -28.29 -19.25
N SER A 4 -21.90 -27.99 -18.33
CA SER A 4 -22.74 -26.80 -18.43
C SER A 4 -21.83 -25.58 -18.31
N ALA A 5 -22.03 -24.57 -19.16
CA ALA A 5 -21.26 -23.34 -19.07
C ALA A 5 -21.44 -22.72 -17.67
N PRO A 6 -20.36 -22.20 -17.05
CA PRO A 6 -20.43 -21.62 -15.73
C PRO A 6 -21.40 -20.43 -15.70
N THR A 7 -22.13 -20.32 -14.59
CA THR A 7 -23.00 -19.17 -14.33
C THR A 7 -22.16 -17.91 -14.10
N PRO A 8 -22.74 -16.70 -14.29
CA PRO A 8 -22.05 -15.46 -13.96
C PRO A 8 -21.54 -15.39 -12.51
N ALA A 9 -22.26 -15.97 -11.55
CA ALA A 9 -21.84 -15.99 -10.14
C ALA A 9 -20.59 -16.87 -9.93
N GLU A 10 -20.53 -18.03 -10.58
CA GLU A 10 -19.35 -18.91 -10.53
C GLU A 10 -18.13 -18.25 -11.19
N LEU A 11 -18.34 -17.50 -12.28
CA LEU A 11 -17.26 -16.73 -12.91
C LEU A 11 -16.71 -15.63 -11.98
N LEU A 12 -17.59 -14.94 -11.24
CA LEU A 12 -17.16 -13.93 -10.26
C LEU A 12 -16.39 -14.57 -9.09
N ALA A 13 -16.87 -15.71 -8.57
CA ALA A 13 -16.18 -16.44 -7.51
C ALA A 13 -14.79 -16.94 -7.97
N GLN A 14 -14.68 -17.43 -9.21
CA GLN A 14 -13.39 -17.82 -9.79
C GLN A 14 -12.45 -16.62 -9.94
N ARG A 15 -12.96 -15.46 -10.37
CA ARG A 15 -12.17 -14.22 -10.44
C ARG A 15 -11.66 -13.80 -9.07
N ASP A 16 -12.52 -13.78 -8.06
CA ASP A 16 -12.13 -13.34 -6.71
C ASP A 16 -11.07 -14.27 -6.10
N GLU A 17 -11.16 -15.58 -6.37
CA GLU A 17 -10.12 -16.53 -5.97
C GLU A 17 -8.81 -16.35 -6.74
N LEU A 18 -8.88 -16.08 -8.05
CA LEU A 18 -7.69 -15.74 -8.84
C LEU A 18 -7.02 -14.45 -8.33
N ASP A 19 -7.81 -13.42 -8.03
CA ASP A 19 -7.32 -12.16 -7.47
C ASP A 19 -6.62 -12.38 -6.11
N ARG A 20 -7.18 -13.24 -5.25
CA ARG A 20 -6.55 -13.64 -3.98
C ARG A 20 -5.21 -14.34 -4.22
N GLN A 21 -5.16 -15.30 -5.15
CA GLN A 21 -3.93 -16.02 -5.47
C GLN A 21 -2.84 -15.09 -6.02
N ILE A 22 -3.21 -14.17 -6.92
CA ILE A 22 -2.30 -13.15 -7.47
C ILE A 22 -1.78 -12.26 -6.35
N ALA A 23 -2.65 -11.80 -5.43
CA ALA A 23 -2.24 -10.97 -4.30
C ALA A 23 -1.22 -11.69 -3.41
N LEU A 24 -1.48 -12.95 -3.04
CA LEU A 24 -0.57 -13.77 -2.25
C LEU A 24 0.77 -14.03 -2.96
N ALA A 25 0.74 -14.30 -4.27
CA ALA A 25 1.96 -14.47 -5.07
C ALA A 25 2.83 -13.20 -5.10
N ASN A 26 2.19 -12.02 -5.07
CA ASN A 26 2.88 -10.73 -5.04
C ASN A 26 3.38 -10.32 -3.64
N LEU A 27 2.98 -11.01 -2.57
CA LEU A 27 3.27 -10.62 -1.18
C LEU A 27 4.78 -10.45 -0.93
N ALA A 28 5.62 -11.34 -1.47
CA ALA A 28 7.07 -11.23 -1.30
C ALA A 28 7.63 -9.94 -1.93
N GLY A 29 7.12 -9.56 -3.10
CA GLY A 29 7.47 -8.30 -3.77
C GLY A 29 7.00 -7.07 -2.98
N LEU A 30 5.78 -7.11 -2.45
CA LEU A 30 5.24 -6.05 -1.60
C LEU A 30 6.09 -5.84 -0.33
N LYS A 31 6.47 -6.95 0.35
CA LYS A 31 7.37 -6.92 1.50
C LYS A 31 8.76 -6.37 1.13
N ALA A 32 9.29 -6.73 -0.03
CA ALA A 32 10.57 -6.20 -0.50
C ALA A 32 10.50 -4.69 -0.75
N MET A 33 9.42 -4.18 -1.36
CA MET A 33 9.21 -2.75 -1.55
C MET A 33 9.05 -2.02 -0.21
N GLN A 34 8.23 -2.56 0.71
CA GLN A 34 8.06 -2.02 2.06
C GLN A 34 9.40 -1.93 2.80
N ALA A 35 10.21 -3.00 2.76
CA ALA A 35 11.52 -3.03 3.39
C ALA A 35 12.49 -2.01 2.75
N ALA A 36 12.50 -1.89 1.43
CA ALA A 36 13.34 -0.93 0.72
C ALA A 36 12.95 0.52 1.07
N LEU A 37 11.65 0.82 1.20
CA LEU A 37 11.18 2.13 1.63
C LEU A 37 11.61 2.44 3.07
N LYS A 38 11.48 1.47 3.99
CA LYS A 38 11.87 1.61 5.40
C LYS A 38 13.38 1.76 5.60
N ALA A 39 14.18 1.01 4.85
CA ALA A 39 15.64 1.06 4.93
C ALA A 39 16.23 2.28 4.20
N GLY A 40 15.55 2.78 3.17
CA GLY A 40 15.95 3.96 2.41
C GLY A 40 15.57 5.27 3.11
N LYS A 41 16.07 6.38 2.56
CA LYS A 41 15.66 7.73 3.02
C LYS A 41 14.16 7.97 2.90
N ALA A 42 13.44 7.20 2.09
CA ALA A 42 12.00 7.32 1.97
C ALA A 42 11.27 7.16 3.32
N GLY A 43 11.76 6.28 4.21
CA GLY A 43 11.17 6.05 5.53
C GLY A 43 11.37 7.19 6.52
N THR A 44 12.36 8.06 6.32
CA THR A 44 12.65 9.18 7.24
C THR A 44 12.41 10.55 6.61
N LEU A 45 12.40 10.67 5.28
CA LEU A 45 12.39 11.95 4.56
C LEU A 45 11.23 12.85 4.97
N ALA A 46 10.03 12.30 5.17
CA ALA A 46 8.89 13.08 5.63
C ALA A 46 9.15 13.73 7.01
N ALA A 47 9.65 12.95 7.97
CA ALA A 47 9.97 13.44 9.31
C ALA A 47 11.16 14.42 9.29
N ASP A 48 12.19 14.12 8.48
CA ASP A 48 13.35 14.99 8.30
C ASP A 48 12.95 16.35 7.72
N LEU A 49 12.07 16.37 6.72
CA LEU A 49 11.54 17.60 6.12
C LEU A 49 10.64 18.37 7.09
N GLU A 50 9.80 17.69 7.87
CA GLU A 50 8.99 18.35 8.89
C GLU A 50 9.81 19.03 9.97
N ALA A 51 10.92 18.41 10.39
CA ALA A 51 11.80 18.97 11.41
C ALA A 51 12.45 20.30 10.96
N ILE A 52 12.69 20.47 9.65
CA ILE A 52 13.28 21.68 9.09
C ILE A 52 12.26 22.64 8.46
N LEU A 53 11.01 22.21 8.28
CA LEU A 53 9.94 23.01 7.69
C LEU A 53 9.75 24.39 8.35
N PRO A 54 9.88 24.55 9.69
CA PRO A 54 9.76 25.86 10.34
C PRO A 54 10.81 26.90 9.92
N GLN A 55 11.86 26.50 9.18
CA GLN A 55 12.83 27.43 8.60
C GLN A 55 12.28 28.15 7.35
N LEU A 56 11.16 27.68 6.79
CA LEU A 56 10.47 28.31 5.67
C LEU A 56 9.32 29.18 6.18
N ALA A 57 9.17 30.38 5.61
CA ALA A 57 8.01 31.21 5.89
C ALA A 57 6.73 30.48 5.42
N PRO A 58 5.71 30.34 6.28
CA PRO A 58 4.45 29.74 5.89
C PRO A 58 3.79 30.61 4.82
N ALA A 59 3.55 29.99 3.67
CA ALA A 59 3.12 30.67 2.45
C ALA A 59 2.13 29.73 1.73
N SER A 60 0.85 30.12 1.67
CA SER A 60 -0.22 29.28 1.12
C SER A 60 -0.31 29.33 -0.41
N GLU A 61 0.52 30.13 -1.07
CA GLU A 61 0.59 30.22 -2.52
C GLU A 61 1.01 28.89 -3.13
N LEU A 62 0.26 28.42 -4.13
CA LEU A 62 0.64 27.27 -4.95
C LEU A 62 2.03 27.50 -5.54
N GLY A 63 2.96 26.57 -5.30
CA GLY A 63 4.35 26.71 -5.74
C GLY A 63 5.30 27.34 -4.74
N SER A 64 4.82 27.85 -3.59
CA SER A 64 5.71 28.33 -2.53
C SER A 64 6.62 27.20 -2.01
N PRO A 65 7.86 27.49 -1.57
CA PRO A 65 8.75 26.47 -1.00
C PRO A 65 8.10 25.70 0.16
N PHE A 66 7.36 26.41 1.03
CA PHE A 66 6.63 25.80 2.15
C PHE A 66 5.58 24.79 1.68
N ASN A 67 4.73 25.18 0.71
CA ASN A 67 3.69 24.30 0.18
C ASN A 67 4.28 23.11 -0.60
N GLN A 68 5.36 23.31 -1.34
CA GLN A 68 6.03 22.22 -2.04
C GLN A 68 6.64 21.21 -1.06
N ALA A 69 7.27 21.69 0.02
CA ALA A 69 7.78 20.83 1.08
C ALA A 69 6.65 20.01 1.75
N MET A 70 5.51 20.64 2.06
CA MET A 70 4.32 19.96 2.57
C MET A 70 3.76 18.91 1.60
N GLY A 71 3.80 19.20 0.29
CA GLY A 71 3.43 18.25 -0.75
C GLY A 71 4.32 17.01 -0.75
N VAL A 72 5.64 17.19 -0.67
CA VAL A 72 6.60 16.07 -0.57
C VAL A 72 6.33 15.24 0.69
N ILE A 73 6.19 15.88 1.85
CA ILE A 73 5.87 15.19 3.12
C ILE A 73 4.61 14.31 2.97
N THR A 74 3.56 14.87 2.37
CA THR A 74 2.28 14.18 2.15
C THR A 74 2.44 12.97 1.24
N VAL A 75 3.12 13.12 0.10
CA VAL A 75 3.36 12.02 -0.84
C VAL A 75 4.16 10.91 -0.18
N MET A 76 5.25 11.26 0.53
CA MET A 76 6.10 10.28 1.17
C MET A 76 5.34 9.44 2.20
N ARG A 77 4.53 10.09 3.05
CA ARG A 77 3.66 9.38 4.00
C ARG A 77 2.64 8.48 3.33
N ASN A 78 1.96 8.99 2.29
CA ASN A 78 0.94 8.21 1.59
C ASN A 78 1.54 6.96 0.94
N VAL A 79 2.75 7.08 0.37
CA VAL A 79 3.45 5.94 -0.24
C VAL A 79 3.86 4.93 0.82
N THR A 80 4.47 5.35 1.92
CA THR A 80 4.86 4.42 2.99
C THR A 80 3.66 3.72 3.61
N ASP A 81 2.60 4.48 3.91
CA ASP A 81 1.37 3.96 4.51
C ASP A 81 0.64 2.99 3.56
N PHE A 82 0.68 3.25 2.25
CA PHE A 82 0.09 2.36 1.25
C PHE A 82 0.73 0.97 1.32
N PHE A 83 2.06 0.88 1.27
CA PHE A 83 2.75 -0.42 1.31
C PHE A 83 2.60 -1.11 2.66
N ASP A 84 2.58 -0.37 3.77
CA ASP A 84 2.31 -0.95 5.09
C ASP A 84 0.92 -1.59 5.16
N ARG A 85 -0.12 -0.88 4.69
CA ARG A 85 -1.49 -1.39 4.67
C ARG A 85 -1.68 -2.53 3.68
N GLU A 86 -1.05 -2.45 2.53
CA GLU A 86 -1.18 -3.45 1.47
C GLU A 86 -0.52 -4.77 1.87
N VAL A 87 0.66 -4.73 2.50
CA VAL A 87 1.27 -5.93 3.09
C VAL A 87 0.33 -6.54 4.15
N ALA A 88 -0.19 -5.74 5.08
CA ALA A 88 -1.09 -6.24 6.13
C ALA A 88 -2.39 -6.84 5.55
N ARG A 89 -2.98 -6.19 4.53
CA ARG A 89 -4.18 -6.67 3.83
C ARG A 89 -3.95 -8.04 3.20
N VAL A 90 -2.82 -8.22 2.49
CA VAL A 90 -2.51 -9.48 1.81
C VAL A 90 -2.08 -10.57 2.80
N GLU A 91 -1.37 -10.23 3.87
CA GLU A 91 -1.08 -11.17 4.96
C GLU A 91 -2.35 -11.72 5.59
N ALA A 92 -3.37 -10.89 5.81
CA ALA A 92 -4.67 -11.33 6.33
C ALA A 92 -5.39 -12.34 5.40
N MET A 93 -5.03 -12.42 4.11
CA MET A 93 -5.60 -13.40 3.15
C MET A 93 -4.95 -14.78 3.23
N THR A 94 -3.83 -14.91 3.94
CA THR A 94 -3.18 -16.21 4.17
C THR A 94 -3.96 -17.07 5.16
N VAL A 95 -4.78 -16.44 6.00
CA VAL A 95 -5.72 -17.13 6.89
C VAL A 95 -6.99 -17.43 6.09
N PRO A 96 -7.35 -18.71 5.88
CA PRO A 96 -8.60 -19.04 5.22
C PRO A 96 -9.79 -18.56 6.06
N PRO A 97 -10.90 -18.12 5.44
CA PRO A 97 -12.12 -17.82 6.18
C PRO A 97 -12.65 -19.10 6.82
N GLY A 98 -12.55 -19.21 8.15
CA GLY A 98 -13.11 -20.32 8.93
C GLY A 98 -12.21 -20.99 9.96
N ASP A 99 -10.97 -20.52 10.16
CA ASP A 99 -10.07 -21.08 11.19
C ASP A 99 -9.98 -20.13 12.41
N PRO A 100 -10.71 -20.37 13.51
CA PRO A 100 -10.77 -19.48 14.66
C PRO A 100 -9.58 -19.61 15.64
N GLU A 101 -8.55 -20.42 15.33
CA GLU A 101 -7.43 -20.71 16.24
C GLU A 101 -6.02 -20.40 15.70
N ALA A 102 -5.89 -19.53 14.69
CA ALA A 102 -4.59 -19.02 14.22
C ALA A 102 -4.22 -17.67 14.84
#